data_AF-A0A967LUQ2-F1
#
_entry.id   AF-A0A967LUQ2-F1
#
_cell.length_a   1.000
_cell.length_b   1.000
_cell.length_c   1.000
_cell.angle_alpha   90.00
_cell.angle_beta   90.00
_cell.angle_gamma   90.00
#
_symmetry.space_group_name_H-M   'P 1'
#
loop_
_entity.id
_entity.type
_entity.pdbx_description
1 polymer ?
#
loop_
_entity_poly.entity_id
_entity_poly.type
_entity_poly.pdbx_seq_one_letter_code
_entity_poly.pdbx_strand_id
1 'polypeptide(L)'
;EIAEIVASGQYRLVILDEANVAVHYELITIAQLLDLIDRRAEGVELLITGRYAHSRLIEHADLVTEMRGVKHYFDRGIKARVGVEK
;
A
#
# COMPACT_ATOMS: atom_id res chain seq x y z
N GLU A 1 12.38 6.73 10.77
CA GLU A 1 11.39 5.75 11.26
C GLU A 1 11.02 4.67 10.23
N ILE A 2 10.12 4.88 9.25
CA ILE A 2 9.68 3.78 8.35
C ILE A 2 10.85 3.12 7.61
N ALA A 3 11.78 3.92 7.07
CA ALA A 3 12.97 3.40 6.39
C ALA A 3 13.86 2.54 7.32
N GLU A 4 13.94 2.89 8.61
CA GLU A 4 14.70 2.10 9.60
C GLU A 4 13.97 0.80 9.91
N ILE A 5 12.64 0.82 10.07
CA ILE A 5 11.83 -0.39 10.28
C ILE A 5 12.04 -1.37 9.13
N VAL A 6 11.90 -0.89 7.89
CA VAL A 6 12.02 -1.70 6.67
C VAL A 6 13.44 -2.25 6.47
N ALA A 7 14.46 -1.46 6.82
CA ALA A 7 15.86 -1.88 6.74
C ALA A 7 16.35 -2.71 7.94
N SER A 8 15.62 -2.73 9.05
CA SER A 8 16.08 -3.40 10.29
C SER A 8 16.06 -4.91 10.25
N GLY A 9 15.21 -5.52 9.40
CA GLY A 9 14.96 -6.97 9.40
C GLY A 9 14.25 -7.50 10.66
N GLN A 10 13.84 -6.63 11.60
CA GLN A 10 13.13 -7.05 12.82
C GLN A 10 11.71 -7.52 12.54
N TYR A 11 11.12 -7.08 11.42
CA TYR A 11 9.77 -7.42 11.00
C TYR A 11 9.85 -8.18 9.67
N ARG A 12 9.15 -9.32 9.59
CA ARG A 12 9.08 -10.09 8.34
C ARG A 12 8.05 -9.55 7.35
N LEU A 13 7.09 -8.77 7.83
CA LEU A 13 6.04 -8.14 7.03
C LEU A 13 5.84 -6.71 7.51
N VAL A 14 5.87 -5.77 6.59
CA VAL A 14 5.52 -4.37 6.83
C VAL A 14 4.39 -3.99 5.87
N ILE A 15 3.30 -3.43 6.42
CA ILE A 15 2.13 -3.02 5.65
C ILE A 15 2.16 -1.49 5.52
N LEU A 16 2.23 -1.02 4.28
CA LEU A 16 2.12 0.39 3.91
C LEU A 16 0.70 0.67 3.45
N ASP A 17 -0.18 0.89 4.43
CA ASP A 17 -1.60 1.09 4.18
C ASP A 17 -1.85 2.45 3.48
N GLU A 18 -2.64 2.43 2.41
CA GLU A 18 -3.00 3.60 1.58
C GLU A 18 -1.81 4.37 0.96
N ALA A 19 -0.63 3.75 0.87
CA ALA A 19 0.54 4.41 0.28
C ALA A 19 0.38 4.71 -1.22
N ASN A 20 -0.40 3.91 -1.96
CA ASN A 20 -0.74 4.22 -3.35
C ASN A 20 -1.48 5.57 -3.46
N VAL A 21 -2.41 5.82 -2.53
CA VAL A 21 -3.19 7.05 -2.47
C VAL A 21 -2.32 8.23 -2.06
N ALA A 22 -1.38 8.03 -1.13
CA ALA A 22 -0.40 9.05 -0.74
C ALA A 22 0.49 9.49 -1.91
N VAL A 23 0.94 8.55 -2.75
CA VAL A 23 1.67 8.86 -4.00
C VAL A 23 0.77 9.61 -4.99
N HIS A 24 -0.46 9.15 -5.16
CA HIS A 24 -1.41 9.75 -6.11
C HIS A 24 -1.72 11.23 -5.78
N TYR A 25 -1.82 11.57 -4.50
CA TYR A 25 -2.04 12.94 -4.03
C TYR A 25 -0.73 13.72 -3.78
N GLU A 26 0.41 13.21 -4.25
CA GLU A 26 1.73 13.87 -4.13
C GLU A 26 2.16 14.17 -2.68
N LEU A 27 1.60 13.46 -1.69
CA LEU A 27 2.05 13.56 -0.29
C LEU A 27 3.44 12.96 -0.11
N ILE A 28 3.75 11.95 -0.92
CA ILE A 28 5.08 11.39 -1.14
C ILE A 28 5.30 11.17 -2.63
N THR A 29 6.55 11.19 -3.06
CA THR A 29 6.89 10.91 -4.46
C THR A 29 6.99 9.40 -4.72
N ILE A 30 6.73 8.98 -5.96
CA ILE A 30 6.98 7.59 -6.38
C ILE A 30 8.45 7.18 -6.19
N ALA A 31 9.39 8.12 -6.37
CA ALA A 31 10.81 7.85 -6.17
C ALA A 31 11.14 7.51 -4.70
N GLN A 32 10.53 8.22 -3.74
CA GLN A 32 10.68 7.91 -2.31
C GLN A 32 10.11 6.54 -1.95
N LEU A 33 8.96 6.16 -2.53
CA LEU A 33 8.38 4.84 -2.28
C LEU A 33 9.22 3.70 -2.87
N LEU A 34 9.75 3.86 -4.08
CA LEU A 34 10.63 2.86 -4.70
C LEU A 34 11.95 2.73 -3.93
N ASP A 35 12.57 3.83 -3.53
CA ASP A 35 13.79 3.82 -2.70
C ASP A 35 13.55 3.12 -1.35
N LEU A 36 12.37 3.25 -0.76
CA LEU A 36 12.01 2.51 0.45
C LEU A 36 11.94 0.99 0.21
N ILE A 37 11.38 0.56 -0.92
CA ILE A 37 11.28 -0.85 -1.31
C ILE A 37 12.66 -1.45 -1.55
N ASP A 38 13.55 -0.69 -2.20
CA ASP A 38 14.92 -1.11 -2.51
C ASP A 38 15.80 -1.24 -1.26
N ARG A 39 15.51 -0.48 -0.21
CA ARG A 39 16.25 -0.50 1.07
C ARG A 39 15.80 -1.58 2.04
N ARG A 40 14.77 -2.36 1.72
CA ARG A 40 14.29 -3.39 2.63
C ARG A 40 15.37 -4.44 2.92
N ALA A 41 15.40 -4.89 4.16
CA ALA A 41 16.27 -6.01 4.53
C ALA A 41 15.83 -7.29 3.82
N GLU A 42 16.78 -8.20 3.60
CA GLU A 42 16.51 -9.50 3.02
C GLU A 42 15.47 -10.28 3.86
N GLY A 43 14.48 -10.87 3.19
CA GLY A 43 13.40 -11.62 3.84
C GLY A 43 12.28 -10.77 4.45
N VAL A 44 12.32 -9.43 4.31
CA VAL A 44 11.21 -8.55 4.64
C VAL A 44 10.25 -8.42 3.45
N GLU A 45 8.98 -8.74 3.69
CA GLU A 45 7.88 -8.55 2.74
C GLU A 45 7.24 -7.17 2.95
N LEU A 46 6.97 -6.46 1.85
CA LEU A 46 6.23 -5.20 1.87
C LEU A 46 4.87 -5.37 1.20
N LEU A 47 3.79 -5.06 1.94
CA LEU A 47 2.44 -5.07 1.40
C LEU A 47 1.94 -3.63 1.27
N ILE A 48 1.68 -3.20 0.04
CA ILE A 48 1.30 -1.82 -0.28
C ILE A 48 -0.15 -1.81 -0.72
N THR A 49 -0.99 -1.00 -0.06
CA THR A 49 -2.42 -0.93 -0.36
C THR A 49 -2.83 0.45 -0.87
N GLY A 50 -4.09 0.54 -1.26
CA GLY A 50 -4.75 1.76 -1.71
C GLY A 50 -5.01 1.78 -3.21
N ARG A 51 -5.88 2.72 -3.62
CA ARG A 51 -6.26 2.92 -5.02
C ARG A 51 -5.17 3.65 -5.79
N TYR A 52 -5.26 3.60 -7.13
CA TYR A 52 -4.42 4.40 -8.03
C TYR A 52 -2.92 4.08 -7.95
N ALA A 53 -2.58 2.79 -7.79
CA ALA A 53 -1.19 2.34 -7.82
C ALA A 53 -0.47 2.88 -9.07
N HIS A 54 0.65 3.57 -8.86
CA HIS A 54 1.44 4.18 -9.93
C HIS A 54 2.02 3.08 -10.83
N SER A 55 2.04 3.27 -12.16
CA SER A 55 2.53 2.26 -13.12
C SER A 55 3.93 1.73 -12.78
N ARG A 56 4.86 2.63 -12.47
CA ARG A 56 6.22 2.29 -12.01
C ARG A 56 6.25 1.40 -10.76
N LEU A 57 5.30 1.54 -9.84
CA LEU A 57 5.21 0.65 -8.67
C LEU A 57 4.70 -0.73 -9.10
N ILE A 58 3.69 -0.78 -9.96
CA ILE A 58 3.14 -2.03 -10.51
C ILE A 58 4.23 -2.82 -11.25
N GLU A 59 5.03 -2.13 -12.07
CA GLU A 59 6.16 -2.73 -12.80
C GLU A 59 7.27 -3.24 -11.88
N HIS A 60 7.47 -2.60 -10.72
CA HIS A 60 8.50 -2.96 -9.75
C HIS A 60 8.06 -4.07 -8.79
N ALA A 61 6.75 -4.24 -8.57
CA ALA A 61 6.22 -5.20 -7.62
C ALA A 61 6.27 -6.65 -8.13
N ASP A 62 6.65 -7.58 -7.26
CA ASP A 62 6.69 -9.01 -7.57
C ASP A 62 5.28 -9.61 -7.75
N LEU A 63 4.30 -9.09 -7.01
CA LEU A 63 2.91 -9.53 -7.04
C LEU A 63 1.97 -8.32 -6.99
N VAL A 64 1.00 -8.29 -7.91
CA VAL A 64 -0.03 -7.24 -7.96
C VAL A 64 -1.40 -7.89 -8.00
N THR A 65 -2.28 -7.47 -7.11
CA THR A 65 -3.70 -7.87 -7.09
C THR A 65 -4.59 -6.64 -7.22
N GLU A 66 -5.47 -6.62 -8.22
CA GLU A 66 -6.48 -5.56 -8.39
C GLU A 66 -7.82 -5.98 -7.77
N MET A 67 -8.27 -5.26 -6.75
CA MET A 67 -9.61 -5.45 -6.19
C MET A 67 -10.63 -4.62 -6.97
N ARG A 68 -11.38 -5.28 -7.85
CA ARG A 68 -12.49 -4.65 -8.59
C ARG A 68 -13.80 -4.76 -7.80
N GLY A 69 -14.38 -3.62 -7.44
CA GLY A 69 -15.70 -3.56 -6.79
C GLY A 69 -16.83 -3.99 -7.75
N VAL A 70 -17.27 -5.24 -7.66
CA VAL A 70 -18.40 -5.77 -8.47
C VAL A 70 -19.75 -5.33 -7.89
N LYS A 71 -19.86 -5.25 -6.57
CA LYS A 71 -21.05 -4.78 -5.84
C LYS A 71 -20.63 -4.22 -4.48
N HIS A 72 -21.27 -3.15 -4.02
CA HIS A 72 -21.03 -2.62 -2.68
C HIS A 72 -22.36 -2.23 -2.00
N TYR A 73 -22.51 -2.48 -0.70
CA TYR A 73 -23.74 -2.11 0.04
C TYR A 73 -23.93 -0.59 0.14
N PHE A 74 -22.84 0.18 0.01
CA PHE A 74 -22.89 1.63 -0.11
C PHE A 74 -23.74 2.08 -1.30
N ASP A 75 -23.73 1.33 -2.42
CA ASP A 75 -24.54 1.65 -3.61
C ASP A 75 -26.04 1.52 -3.34
N ARG A 76 -26.41 0.81 -2.26
CA ARG A 76 -27.78 0.71 -1.74
C ARG A 76 -28.08 1.71 -0.63
N GLY A 77 -27.20 2.68 -0.38
CA GLY A 77 -27.34 3.69 0.67
C GLY A 77 -26.98 3.21 2.09
N ILE A 78 -26.41 2.02 2.24
CA ILE A 78 -25.93 1.54 3.55
C ILE A 78 -24.64 2.29 3.90
N LYS A 79 -24.69 3.07 4.98
CA LYS A 79 -23.53 3.83 5.48
C LYS A 79 -22.50 2.93 6.17
N ALA A 80 -21.31 3.48 6.41
CA ALA A 80 -20.23 2.83 7.14
C ALA A 80 -20.69 2.34 8.53
N ARG A 81 -20.30 1.12 8.87
CA ARG A 81 -20.69 0.42 10.11
C ARG A 81 -19.49 0.31 11.03
N VAL A 82 -19.72 0.54 12.32
CA VAL A 82 -18.69 0.43 13.38
C VAL A 82 -18.18 -1.01 13.43
N GLY A 83 -16.85 -1.16 13.40
CA GLY A 83 -16.18 -2.46 13.43
C GLY A 83 -16.13 -3.18 12.08
N VAL A 84 -16.58 -2.52 10.99
CA VAL A 84 -16.39 -3.03 9.62
C VAL A 84 -15.73 -1.99 8.72
N GLU A 85 -16.34 -0.80 8.58
CA GLU A 85 -15.78 0.30 7.79
C GLU A 85 -15.43 1.54 8.64
N LYS A 86 -16.01 1.63 9.84
CA LYS A 86 -15.87 2.75 10.77
C LYS A 86 -15.14 2.32 12.05
#